data_AF-A0A2V9YI81-F1
#
_entry.id   AF-A0A2V9YI81-F1
#
_cell.length_a   1.000
_cell.length_b   1.000
_cell.length_c   1.000
_cell.angle_alpha   90.00
_cell.angle_beta   90.00
_cell.angle_gamma   90.00
#
_symmetry.space_group_name_H-M   'P 1'
#
loop_
_entity.id
_entity.type
_entity.pdbx_description
1 polymer ?
#
loop_
_entity_poly.entity_id
_entity_poly.type
_entity_poly.pdbx_seq_one_letter_code
_entity_poly.pdbx_strand_id
1 'polypeptide(L)'
;MTKKWYNYFVSVDEADGADQSARTPTTTATVSKSAAQSVAEIASSVAAEPKFTTPVSDPTCFDEIYKAAEIPPAPQGYSILKVAHMLESEHLRNLPSDVKKSSVLVALDAAGAEIKDVIQDAVRRDRALDTYERVQQRAVEELEARKGKENSEIQAQIDKYLTEQRAKIQANNDEVAREKERLASWRLKKQQEEKKIADAVGYFVSENPITTGPAQTQPPVSKTARRSE
;
A
#
# COMPACT_ATOMS: atom_id res chain seq x y z
N MET A 1 -8.03 18.30 -19.64
CA MET A 1 -8.46 17.38 -18.56
C MET A 1 -8.62 18.18 -17.28
N THR A 2 -9.80 18.76 -17.09
CA THR A 2 -10.15 19.67 -15.99
C THR A 2 -10.87 18.90 -14.90
N LYS A 3 -10.30 18.83 -13.69
CA LYS A 3 -11.00 18.34 -12.49
C LYS A 3 -11.16 19.49 -11.51
N LYS A 4 -12.29 20.19 -11.64
CA LYS A 4 -12.84 21.11 -10.66
C LYS A 4 -13.60 20.27 -9.64
N TRP A 5 -13.07 20.10 -8.44
CA TRP A 5 -13.86 19.70 -7.28
C TRP A 5 -13.34 20.51 -6.12
N TYR A 6 -14.07 21.55 -5.76
CA TYR A 6 -14.27 22.07 -4.40
C TYR A 6 -14.97 23.41 -4.56
N ASN A 7 -16.29 23.40 -4.38
CA ASN A 7 -17.09 24.51 -3.88
C ASN A 7 -18.56 24.08 -3.88
N TYR A 8 -18.96 23.44 -2.78
CA TYR A 8 -20.36 23.33 -2.40
C TYR A 8 -20.45 23.59 -0.90
N PHE A 9 -20.21 24.85 -0.52
CA PHE A 9 -20.80 25.41 0.69
C PHE A 9 -22.07 26.12 0.24
N VAL A 10 -23.20 25.49 0.53
CA VAL A 10 -24.51 26.12 0.50
C VAL A 10 -24.56 27.05 1.70
N SER A 11 -24.35 28.34 1.45
CA SER A 11 -24.86 29.39 2.34
C SER A 11 -26.35 29.47 2.09
N VAL A 12 -27.15 29.02 3.06
CA VAL A 12 -28.56 29.41 3.14
C VAL A 12 -28.59 30.81 3.73
N ASP A 13 -29.44 31.60 3.09
CA ASP A 13 -29.72 33.02 3.22
C ASP A 13 -29.96 33.51 4.65
N GLU A 14 -29.60 34.78 4.85
CA GLU A 14 -29.96 35.63 5.99
C GLU A 14 -31.48 35.73 6.10
N ALA A 15 -32.01 35.46 7.29
CA ALA A 15 -33.38 35.80 7.65
C ALA A 15 -33.39 37.07 8.51
N ASP A 16 -34.07 38.08 7.97
CA ASP A 16 -34.88 39.10 8.61
C ASP A 16 -34.24 40.13 9.58
N GLY A 17 -34.63 41.38 9.32
CA GLY A 17 -34.27 42.56 10.08
C GLY A 17 -35.15 42.82 11.31
N ALA A 18 -34.65 43.76 12.14
CA ALA A 18 -35.31 44.58 13.16
C ALA A 18 -36.25 43.85 14.16
N ASP A 19 -36.12 43.98 15.48
CA ASP A 19 -35.97 45.21 16.25
C ASP A 19 -35.58 44.90 17.71
N GLN A 20 -35.16 45.94 18.40
CA GLN A 20 -34.60 46.04 19.73
C GLN A 20 -35.50 45.54 20.87
N SER A 21 -34.91 44.99 21.92
CA SER A 21 -35.06 45.55 23.28
C SER A 21 -34.16 44.89 24.31
N ALA A 22 -33.43 45.74 25.01
CA ALA A 22 -32.65 45.43 26.20
C ALA A 22 -33.51 44.79 27.30
N ARG A 23 -32.96 43.75 27.94
CA ARG A 23 -33.09 43.50 29.39
C ARG A 23 -32.12 42.39 29.80
N THR A 24 -31.06 42.80 30.48
CA THR A 24 -30.34 41.94 31.42
C THR A 24 -31.30 41.47 32.51
N PRO A 25 -31.22 40.20 32.90
CA PRO A 25 -31.33 39.86 34.31
C PRO A 25 -30.03 39.22 34.77
N THR A 26 -29.41 39.87 35.75
CA THR A 26 -28.48 39.24 36.68
C THR A 26 -29.20 38.06 37.32
N THR A 27 -28.78 36.83 37.02
CA THR A 27 -29.16 35.66 37.80
C THR A 27 -27.99 34.68 37.78
N THR A 28 -27.35 34.57 38.95
CA THR A 28 -26.50 33.48 39.42
C THR A 28 -26.28 32.33 38.43
N ALA A 29 -25.15 32.39 37.71
CA ALA A 29 -24.64 31.27 36.93
C ALA A 29 -24.15 30.17 37.89
N THR A 30 -25.07 29.32 38.32
CA THR A 30 -24.71 27.93 38.59
C THR A 30 -24.33 27.34 37.24
N VAL A 31 -23.03 27.08 37.05
CA VAL A 31 -22.50 26.45 35.84
C VAL A 31 -23.08 25.04 35.78
N SER A 32 -24.24 24.92 35.14
CA SER A 32 -24.81 23.64 34.75
C SER A 32 -23.85 23.08 33.71
N LYS A 33 -22.97 22.16 34.13
CA LYS A 33 -22.03 21.47 33.23
C LYS A 33 -22.82 20.97 32.02
N SER A 34 -22.35 21.29 30.82
CA SER A 34 -22.98 20.78 29.59
C SER A 34 -22.87 19.25 29.57
N ALA A 35 -23.85 18.56 28.96
CA ALA A 35 -23.79 17.11 28.77
C ALA A 35 -22.47 16.68 28.09
N ALA A 36 -21.97 17.47 27.15
CA ALA A 36 -20.69 17.24 26.50
C ALA A 36 -19.49 17.33 27.46
N GLN A 37 -19.51 18.26 28.43
CA GLN A 37 -18.46 18.39 29.45
C GLN A 37 -18.47 17.20 30.41
N SER A 38 -19.67 16.71 30.76
CA SER A 38 -19.83 15.53 31.61
C SER A 38 -19.33 14.26 30.90
N VAL A 39 -19.60 14.11 29.61
CA VAL A 39 -19.07 13.01 28.79
C VAL A 39 -17.54 13.09 28.67
N ALA A 40 -16.99 14.28 28.46
CA ALA A 40 -15.54 14.48 28.40
C ALA A 40 -14.83 14.14 29.73
N GLU A 41 -15.44 14.47 30.87
CA GLU A 41 -14.94 14.11 32.20
C GLU A 41 -15.02 12.60 32.46
N ILE A 42 -16.08 11.95 31.99
CA ILE A 42 -16.19 10.49 32.03
C ILE A 42 -15.11 9.85 31.14
N ALA A 43 -14.91 10.37 29.92
CA ALA A 43 -13.92 9.85 28.98
C ALA A 43 -12.48 9.97 29.51
N SER A 44 -12.15 11.09 30.17
CA SER A 44 -10.83 11.28 30.77
C SER A 44 -10.60 10.39 31.99
N SER A 45 -11.66 10.04 32.74
CA SER A 45 -11.58 9.11 33.87
C SER A 45 -11.38 7.64 33.47
N VAL A 46 -11.73 7.27 32.23
CA VAL A 46 -11.44 5.95 31.64
C VAL A 46 -9.98 5.97 31.15
N ALA A 47 -9.06 5.90 32.10
CA ALA A 47 -7.64 6.23 31.91
C ALA A 47 -6.79 5.18 31.18
N ALA A 48 -7.34 4.04 30.73
CA ALA A 48 -6.55 3.00 30.08
C ALA A 48 -6.75 3.01 28.56
N GLU A 49 -5.66 3.20 27.81
CA GLU A 49 -5.66 2.86 26.37
C GLU A 49 -5.79 1.34 26.22
N PRO A 50 -6.73 0.86 25.41
CA PRO A 50 -6.91 -0.57 25.17
C PRO A 50 -5.65 -1.13 24.50
N LYS A 51 -5.13 -2.22 25.05
CA LYS A 51 -4.00 -2.94 24.48
C LYS A 51 -4.53 -4.14 23.70
N PHE A 52 -4.27 -4.17 22.41
CA PHE A 52 -4.57 -5.33 21.57
C PHE A 52 -3.50 -6.41 21.81
N THR A 53 -3.79 -7.35 22.70
CA THR A 53 -2.88 -8.43 23.08
C THR A 53 -3.03 -9.66 22.20
N THR A 54 -4.18 -9.81 21.53
CA THR A 54 -4.50 -10.92 20.63
C THR A 54 -4.68 -10.46 19.18
N PRO A 55 -4.16 -11.21 18.20
CA PRO A 55 -4.39 -10.91 16.79
C PRO A 55 -5.88 -11.13 16.46
N VAL A 56 -6.51 -10.10 15.92
CA VAL A 56 -7.88 -10.18 15.38
C VAL A 56 -7.83 -10.92 14.04
N SER A 57 -8.59 -12.01 13.92
CA SER A 57 -8.55 -12.86 12.73
C SER A 57 -9.46 -12.32 11.63
N ASP A 58 -10.63 -11.79 12.01
CA ASP A 58 -11.53 -11.07 11.10
C ASP A 58 -11.64 -9.59 11.50
N PRO A 59 -11.05 -8.66 10.73
CA PRO A 59 -11.09 -7.23 11.04
C PRO A 59 -12.50 -6.62 10.90
N THR A 60 -13.46 -7.34 10.32
CA THR A 60 -14.86 -6.91 10.23
C THR A 60 -15.73 -7.41 11.39
N CYS A 61 -15.19 -8.31 12.22
CA CYS A 61 -15.84 -8.83 13.41
C CYS A 61 -15.56 -7.91 14.61
N PHE A 62 -16.43 -6.93 14.84
CA PHE A 62 -16.28 -5.98 15.96
C PHE A 62 -16.27 -6.67 17.34
N ASP A 63 -16.96 -7.79 17.49
CA ASP A 63 -16.92 -8.58 18.72
C ASP A 63 -15.52 -9.17 19.00
N GLU A 64 -14.76 -9.54 17.97
CA GLU A 64 -13.36 -9.96 18.13
C GLU A 64 -12.47 -8.77 18.51
N ILE A 65 -12.69 -7.59 17.93
CA ILE A 65 -11.95 -6.37 18.27
C ILE A 65 -12.20 -6.00 19.74
N TYR A 66 -13.45 -6.04 20.21
CA TYR A 66 -13.78 -5.73 21.61
C TYR A 66 -13.23 -6.76 22.60
N LYS A 67 -13.20 -8.04 22.22
CA LYS A 67 -12.56 -9.10 23.02
C LYS A 67 -11.05 -8.92 23.09
N ALA A 68 -10.42 -8.62 21.95
CA ALA A 68 -8.98 -8.38 21.86
C ALA A 68 -8.54 -7.10 22.60
N ALA A 69 -9.45 -6.14 22.74
CA ALA A 69 -9.28 -4.94 23.56
C ALA A 69 -9.58 -5.15 25.06
N GLU A 70 -9.90 -6.39 25.48
CA GLU A 70 -10.22 -6.77 26.87
C GLU A 70 -11.32 -5.91 27.50
N ILE A 71 -12.31 -5.48 26.71
CA ILE A 71 -13.42 -4.67 27.24
C ILE A 71 -14.30 -5.57 28.13
N PRO A 72 -14.46 -5.24 29.42
CA PRO A 72 -15.28 -6.05 30.32
C PRO A 72 -16.75 -6.02 29.89
N PRO A 73 -17.48 -7.14 30.04
CA PRO A 73 -18.91 -7.16 29.76
C PRO A 73 -19.64 -6.17 30.68
N ALA A 74 -20.67 -5.50 30.16
CA ALA A 74 -21.44 -4.54 30.93
C ALA A 74 -22.02 -5.24 32.19
N PRO A 75 -21.83 -4.66 33.40
CA PRO A 75 -22.09 -5.35 34.68
C PRO A 75 -23.55 -5.80 34.86
N GLN A 76 -24.48 -5.23 34.10
CA GLN A 76 -25.92 -5.53 34.18
C GLN A 76 -26.50 -5.95 32.81
N GLY A 77 -25.66 -6.28 31.83
CA GLY A 77 -26.10 -6.69 30.49
C GLY A 77 -26.61 -5.56 29.58
N TYR A 78 -26.69 -4.32 30.09
CA TYR A 78 -27.00 -3.13 29.31
C TYR A 78 -25.72 -2.44 28.84
N SER A 79 -25.22 -2.84 27.68
CA SER A 79 -24.14 -2.15 26.96
C SER A 79 -24.68 -1.07 26.02
N ILE A 80 -23.80 -0.22 25.48
CA ILE A 80 -24.21 0.76 24.45
C ILE A 80 -24.83 0.08 23.23
N LEU A 81 -24.36 -1.11 22.87
CA LEU A 81 -24.87 -1.89 21.75
C LEU A 81 -26.30 -2.37 22.02
N LYS A 82 -26.62 -2.71 23.26
CA LYS A 82 -28.00 -3.07 23.63
C LYS A 82 -28.94 -1.87 23.53
N VAL A 83 -28.48 -0.69 23.93
CA VAL A 83 -29.24 0.57 23.79
C VAL A 83 -29.42 0.93 22.31
N ALA A 84 -28.37 0.79 21.49
CA ALA A 84 -28.46 0.99 20.04
C ALA A 84 -29.51 0.06 19.41
N HIS A 85 -29.45 -1.23 19.72
CA HIS A 85 -30.44 -2.22 19.27
C HIS A 85 -31.87 -1.88 19.75
N MET A 86 -32.04 -1.35 20.96
CA MET A 86 -33.36 -0.89 21.44
C MET A 86 -33.87 0.29 20.63
N LEU A 87 -33.01 1.27 20.32
CA LEU A 87 -33.37 2.43 19.52
C LEU A 87 -33.74 2.08 18.06
N GLU A 88 -33.18 1.00 17.53
CA GLU A 88 -33.52 0.45 16.22
C GLU A 88 -34.81 -0.38 16.20
N SER A 89 -35.33 -0.75 17.37
CA SER A 89 -36.57 -1.51 17.47
C SER A 89 -37.75 -0.78 16.82
N GLU A 90 -38.70 -1.53 16.29
CA GLU A 90 -39.86 -0.99 15.60
C GLU A 90 -40.63 0.04 16.45
N HIS A 91 -40.72 -0.23 17.75
CA HIS A 91 -41.44 0.59 18.72
C HIS A 91 -40.79 1.95 18.98
N LEU A 92 -39.46 2.05 18.82
CA LEU A 92 -38.71 3.27 19.15
C LEU A 92 -38.19 4.00 17.91
N ARG A 93 -37.86 3.32 16.81
CA ARG A 93 -37.17 3.93 15.66
C ARG A 93 -37.89 5.12 15.03
N ASN A 94 -39.22 5.09 15.00
CA ASN A 94 -40.05 6.13 14.39
C ASN A 94 -40.47 7.25 15.36
N LEU A 95 -40.07 7.16 16.64
CA LEU A 95 -40.43 8.16 17.65
C LEU A 95 -39.50 9.38 17.61
N PRO A 96 -39.96 10.55 18.09
CA PRO A 96 -39.11 11.73 18.29
C PRO A 96 -37.95 11.46 19.26
N SER A 97 -36.86 12.21 19.13
CA SER A 97 -35.63 12.06 19.94
C SER A 97 -35.90 12.16 21.45
N ASP A 98 -36.80 13.03 21.88
CA ASP A 98 -37.11 13.24 23.30
C ASP A 98 -37.88 12.06 23.90
N VAL A 99 -38.73 11.42 23.10
CA VAL A 99 -39.49 10.23 23.49
C VAL A 99 -38.56 9.01 23.51
N LYS A 100 -37.65 8.89 22.54
CA LYS A 100 -36.59 7.86 22.54
C LYS A 100 -35.73 7.96 23.79
N LYS A 101 -35.24 9.17 24.11
CA LYS A 101 -34.45 9.45 25.31
C LYS A 101 -35.18 9.03 26.57
N SER A 102 -36.42 9.50 26.75
CA SER A 102 -37.23 9.19 27.94
C SER A 102 -37.50 7.68 28.06
N SER A 103 -37.82 7.01 26.95
CA SER A 103 -38.09 5.57 26.92
C SER A 103 -36.84 4.74 27.28
N VAL A 104 -35.66 5.13 26.78
CA VAL A 104 -34.39 4.48 27.12
C VAL A 104 -34.04 4.69 28.60
N LEU A 105 -34.20 5.92 29.13
CA LEU A 105 -33.93 6.18 30.54
C LEU A 105 -34.83 5.36 31.48
N VAL A 106 -36.12 5.23 31.15
CA VAL A 106 -37.05 4.40 31.92
C VAL A 106 -36.65 2.92 31.85
N ALA A 107 -36.24 2.44 30.68
CA ALA A 107 -35.81 1.05 30.53
C ALA A 107 -34.49 0.75 31.26
N LEU A 108 -33.56 1.71 31.31
CA LEU A 108 -32.33 1.62 32.08
C LEU A 108 -32.63 1.62 33.59
N ASP A 109 -33.50 2.51 34.06
CA ASP A 109 -33.93 2.58 35.45
C ASP A 109 -34.62 1.27 35.89
N ALA A 110 -35.50 0.72 35.06
CA ALA A 110 -36.15 -0.57 35.31
C ALA A 110 -35.17 -1.75 35.36
N ALA A 111 -34.04 -1.67 34.64
CA ALA A 111 -32.98 -2.66 34.65
C ALA A 111 -31.93 -2.43 35.76
N GLY A 112 -32.02 -1.31 36.48
CA GLY A 112 -31.03 -0.89 37.49
C GLY A 112 -29.73 -0.34 36.91
N ALA A 113 -29.70 -0.02 35.60
CA ALA A 113 -28.50 0.36 34.86
C ALA A 113 -28.28 1.86 34.87
N GLU A 114 -27.08 2.28 35.31
CA GLU A 114 -26.73 3.69 35.29
C GLU A 114 -26.37 4.14 33.87
N ILE A 115 -26.95 5.27 33.45
CA ILE A 115 -26.60 5.92 32.17
C ILE A 115 -25.10 6.22 32.08
N LYS A 116 -24.46 6.48 33.23
CA LYS A 116 -23.01 6.71 33.33
C LYS A 116 -22.22 5.49 32.87
N ASP A 117 -22.63 4.28 33.25
CA ASP A 117 -21.95 3.03 32.88
C ASP A 117 -22.10 2.75 31.38
N VAL A 118 -23.27 3.06 30.82
CA VAL A 118 -23.51 2.95 29.37
C VAL A 118 -22.63 3.92 28.59
N ILE A 119 -22.48 5.17 29.06
CA ILE A 119 -21.58 6.16 28.46
C ILE A 119 -20.12 5.71 28.58
N GLN A 120 -19.72 5.14 29.72
CA GLN A 120 -18.37 4.59 29.88
C GLN A 120 -18.09 3.42 28.93
N ASP A 121 -19.04 2.50 28.75
CA ASP A 121 -18.93 1.41 27.78
C ASP A 121 -18.82 1.94 26.34
N ALA A 122 -19.59 2.96 25.98
CA ALA A 122 -19.51 3.62 24.68
C ALA A 122 -18.11 4.19 24.41
N VAL A 123 -17.57 4.96 25.35
CA VAL A 123 -16.23 5.56 25.22
C VAL A 123 -15.14 4.49 25.14
N ARG A 124 -15.26 3.39 25.91
CA ARG A 124 -14.28 2.29 25.87
C ARG A 124 -14.26 1.61 24.51
N ARG A 125 -15.43 1.34 23.94
CA ARG A 125 -15.57 0.70 22.61
C ARG A 125 -15.06 1.60 21.50
N ASP A 126 -15.40 2.88 21.54
CA ASP A 126 -14.93 3.89 20.58
C ASP A 126 -13.40 3.99 20.59
N ARG A 127 -12.80 4.14 21.79
CA ARG A 127 -11.34 4.17 21.96
C ARG A 127 -10.64 2.89 21.50
N ALA A 128 -11.30 1.73 21.63
CA ALA A 128 -10.80 0.47 21.11
C ALA A 128 -10.80 0.46 19.57
N LEU A 129 -11.85 0.96 18.93
CA LEU A 129 -11.89 1.10 17.47
C LEU A 129 -10.79 2.04 16.97
N ASP A 130 -10.65 3.23 17.56
CA ASP A 130 -9.60 4.20 17.19
C ASP A 130 -8.19 3.63 17.36
N THR A 131 -7.98 2.87 18.44
CA THR A 131 -6.68 2.27 18.72
C THR A 131 -6.39 1.11 17.76
N TYR A 132 -7.41 0.32 17.42
CA TYR A 132 -7.29 -0.74 16.43
C TYR A 132 -6.95 -0.18 15.04
N GLU A 133 -7.65 0.87 14.61
CA GLU A 133 -7.38 1.56 13.35
C GLU A 133 -5.93 2.08 13.31
N ARG A 134 -5.47 2.73 14.38
CA ARG A 134 -4.08 3.20 14.48
C ARG A 134 -3.06 2.08 14.40
N VAL A 135 -3.33 0.93 15.03
CA VAL A 135 -2.46 -0.26 14.97
C VAL A 135 -2.42 -0.82 13.55
N GLN A 136 -3.57 -0.93 12.88
CA GLN A 136 -3.67 -1.41 11.50
C GLN A 136 -2.96 -0.48 10.53
N GLN A 137 -3.15 0.83 10.66
CA GLN A 137 -2.47 1.84 9.84
C GLN A 137 -0.95 1.72 9.98
N ARG A 138 -0.44 1.63 11.22
CA ARG A 138 1.00 1.43 11.47
C ARG A 138 1.51 0.11 10.88
N ALA A 139 0.75 -0.98 10.99
CA ALA A 139 1.14 -2.27 10.45
C ALA A 139 1.25 -2.24 8.92
N VAL A 140 0.35 -1.53 8.23
CA VAL A 140 0.40 -1.31 6.78
C VAL A 140 1.64 -0.47 6.42
N GLU A 141 1.87 0.65 7.10
CA GLU A 141 3.03 1.51 6.87
C GLU A 141 4.36 0.77 7.06
N GLU A 142 4.46 -0.06 8.10
CA GLU A 142 5.66 -0.88 8.34
C GLU A 142 5.85 -1.94 7.26
N LEU A 143 4.76 -2.59 6.82
CA LEU A 143 4.80 -3.56 5.73
C LEU A 143 5.24 -2.90 4.43
N GLU A 144 4.68 -1.75 4.07
CA GLU A 144 5.04 -0.97 2.89
C GLU A 144 6.50 -0.56 2.94
N ALA A 145 6.97 -0.04 4.08
CA ALA A 145 8.38 0.33 4.24
C ALA A 145 9.32 -0.88 4.10
N ARG A 146 8.97 -2.02 4.71
CA ARG A 146 9.76 -3.26 4.59
C ARG A 146 9.78 -3.77 3.16
N LYS A 147 8.63 -3.88 2.51
CA LYS A 147 8.52 -4.38 1.13
C LYS A 147 9.12 -3.42 0.11
N GLY A 148 9.04 -2.11 0.35
CA GLY A 148 9.73 -1.10 -0.44
C GLY A 148 11.26 -1.27 -0.40
N LYS A 149 11.83 -1.58 0.77
CA LYS A 149 13.26 -1.89 0.91
C LYS A 149 13.64 -3.21 0.22
N GLU A 150 12.88 -4.28 0.44
CA GLU A 150 13.13 -5.57 -0.22
C GLU A 150 13.09 -5.41 -1.76
N ASN A 151 12.12 -4.66 -2.28
CA ASN A 151 12.02 -4.39 -3.72
C ASN A 151 13.20 -3.58 -4.26
N SER A 152 13.68 -2.58 -3.53
CA SER A 152 14.84 -1.78 -3.97
C SER A 152 16.14 -2.59 -3.94
N GLU A 153 16.31 -3.48 -2.97
CA GLU A 153 17.42 -4.44 -2.91
C GLU A 153 17.39 -5.41 -4.09
N ILE A 154 16.22 -5.97 -4.42
CA ILE A 154 16.04 -6.84 -5.59
C ILE A 154 16.41 -6.07 -6.87
N GLN A 155 15.94 -4.83 -7.03
CA GLN A 155 16.28 -4.02 -8.21
C GLN A 155 17.79 -3.78 -8.32
N ALA A 156 18.46 -3.47 -7.21
CA ALA A 156 19.92 -3.29 -7.20
C ALA A 156 20.66 -4.58 -7.58
N GLN A 157 20.18 -5.76 -7.15
CA GLN A 157 20.74 -7.05 -7.55
C GLN A 157 20.55 -7.32 -9.04
N ILE A 158 19.37 -7.02 -9.59
CA ILE A 158 19.09 -7.12 -11.03
C ILE A 158 20.05 -6.24 -11.83
N ASP A 159 20.23 -4.98 -11.42
CA ASP A 159 21.10 -4.04 -12.11
C ASP A 159 22.57 -4.49 -12.07
N LYS A 160 23.03 -4.99 -10.91
CA LYS A 160 24.37 -5.57 -10.77
C LYS A 160 24.55 -6.77 -11.70
N TYR A 161 23.62 -7.72 -11.68
CA TYR A 161 23.70 -8.88 -12.56
C TYR A 161 23.70 -8.49 -14.04
N LEU A 162 22.85 -7.53 -14.43
CA LEU A 162 22.77 -7.05 -15.80
C LEU A 162 24.07 -6.38 -16.25
N THR A 163 24.71 -5.58 -15.40
CA THR A 163 26.00 -4.95 -15.71
C THR A 163 27.10 -5.99 -15.87
N GLU A 164 27.17 -6.99 -14.99
CA GLU A 164 28.11 -8.11 -15.10
C GLU A 164 27.91 -8.92 -16.39
N GLN A 165 26.67 -9.25 -16.74
CA GLN A 165 26.39 -9.99 -17.98
C GLN A 165 26.71 -9.16 -19.22
N ARG A 166 26.39 -7.86 -19.22
CA ARG A 166 26.75 -6.95 -20.33
C ARG A 166 28.27 -6.86 -20.49
N ALA A 167 29.02 -6.74 -19.41
CA ALA A 167 30.48 -6.72 -19.45
C ALA A 167 31.05 -8.03 -20.01
N LYS A 168 30.48 -9.18 -19.64
CA LYS A 168 30.86 -10.48 -20.18
C LYS A 168 30.58 -10.62 -21.68
N ILE A 169 29.41 -10.15 -22.14
CA ILE A 169 29.07 -10.12 -23.56
C ILE A 169 30.07 -9.25 -24.32
N GLN A 170 30.40 -8.07 -23.78
CA GLN A 170 31.37 -7.18 -24.40
C GLN A 170 32.76 -7.83 -24.50
N ALA A 171 33.26 -8.42 -23.42
CA ALA A 171 34.55 -9.11 -23.40
C ALA A 171 34.63 -10.25 -24.43
N ASN A 172 33.55 -11.04 -24.55
CA ASN A 172 33.46 -12.11 -25.55
C ASN A 172 33.49 -11.55 -26.99
N ASN A 173 32.77 -10.45 -27.24
CA ASN A 173 32.77 -9.80 -28.55
C ASN A 173 34.16 -9.25 -28.89
N ASP A 174 34.84 -8.64 -27.93
CA ASP A 174 36.19 -8.10 -28.09
C ASP A 174 37.22 -9.21 -28.33
N GLU A 175 37.06 -10.38 -27.70
CA GLU A 175 37.89 -11.56 -27.98
C GLU A 175 37.67 -12.08 -29.42
N VAL A 176 36.41 -12.22 -29.84
CA VAL A 176 36.09 -12.59 -31.22
C VAL A 176 36.64 -11.57 -32.23
N ALA A 177 36.56 -10.27 -31.92
CA ALA A 177 37.12 -9.22 -32.76
C ALA A 177 38.64 -9.35 -32.88
N ARG A 178 39.36 -9.53 -31.77
CA ARG A 178 40.82 -9.72 -31.76
C ARG A 178 41.26 -10.92 -32.59
N GLU A 179 40.58 -12.05 -32.48
CA GLU A 179 40.92 -13.23 -33.30
C GLU A 179 40.61 -13.03 -34.78
N LYS A 180 39.52 -12.31 -35.13
CA LYS A 180 39.24 -11.93 -36.51
C LYS A 180 40.31 -11.01 -37.10
N GLU A 181 40.78 -10.02 -36.33
CA GLU A 181 41.87 -9.14 -36.74
C GLU A 181 43.19 -9.88 -36.92
N ARG A 182 43.50 -10.82 -36.02
CA ARG A 182 44.66 -11.71 -36.13
C ARG A 182 44.60 -12.55 -37.40
N LEU A 183 43.45 -13.15 -37.70
CA LEU A 183 43.25 -13.94 -38.90
C LEU A 183 43.36 -13.08 -40.17
N ALA A 184 42.79 -11.87 -40.17
CA ALA A 184 42.90 -10.93 -41.29
C ALA A 184 44.36 -10.55 -41.56
N SER A 185 45.10 -10.23 -40.49
CA SER A 185 46.53 -9.90 -40.55
C SER A 185 47.37 -11.07 -41.09
N TRP A 186 47.06 -12.30 -40.67
CA TRP A 186 47.69 -13.51 -41.19
C TRP A 186 47.39 -13.72 -42.67
N ARG A 187 46.13 -13.57 -43.09
CA ARG A 187 45.73 -13.72 -44.51
C ARG A 187 46.47 -12.72 -45.41
N LEU A 188 46.66 -11.49 -44.95
CA LEU A 188 47.43 -10.49 -45.70
C LEU A 188 48.89 -10.91 -45.86
N LYS A 189 49.55 -11.34 -44.78
CA LYS A 189 50.93 -11.85 -44.82
C LYS A 189 51.05 -13.08 -45.72
N LYS A 190 50.10 -14.02 -45.59
CA LYS A 190 50.03 -15.22 -46.42
C LYS A 190 49.94 -14.87 -47.90
N GLN A 191 49.06 -13.94 -48.28
CA GLN A 191 48.90 -13.51 -49.67
C GLN A 191 50.16 -12.84 -50.23
N GLN A 192 50.83 -12.01 -49.42
CA GLN A 192 52.12 -11.42 -49.82
C GLN A 192 53.18 -12.49 -50.08
N GLU A 193 53.22 -13.52 -49.24
CA GLU A 193 54.17 -14.63 -49.39
C GLU A 193 53.82 -15.50 -50.59
N GLU A 194 52.55 -15.89 -50.77
CA GLU A 194 52.08 -16.63 -51.95
C GLU A 194 52.41 -15.88 -53.25
N LYS A 195 52.27 -14.54 -53.26
CA LYS A 195 52.67 -13.71 -54.40
C LYS A 195 54.17 -13.80 -54.67
N LYS A 196 55.03 -13.67 -53.65
CA LYS A 196 56.49 -13.81 -53.81
C LYS A 196 56.88 -15.18 -54.35
N ILE A 197 56.28 -16.25 -53.82
CA ILE A 197 56.57 -17.61 -54.28
C ILE A 197 56.06 -17.79 -55.72
N ALA A 198 54.88 -17.28 -56.05
CA ALA A 198 54.34 -17.31 -57.41
C ALA A 198 55.23 -16.55 -58.41
N ASP A 199 55.74 -15.38 -58.04
CA ASP A 199 56.67 -14.60 -58.86
C ASP A 199 57.98 -15.37 -59.07
N ALA A 200 58.49 -16.04 -58.01
CA ALA A 200 59.71 -16.84 -58.09
C ALA A 200 59.53 -18.12 -58.95
N VAL A 201 58.41 -18.83 -58.80
CA VAL A 201 58.09 -20.05 -59.58
C VAL A 201 57.80 -19.74 -61.04
N GLY A 202 57.26 -18.55 -61.34
CA GLY A 202 56.99 -18.11 -62.72
C GLY A 202 58.22 -18.03 -63.63
N TYR A 203 59.43 -17.97 -63.07
CA TYR A 203 60.68 -18.09 -63.85
C TYR A 203 61.01 -19.54 -64.27
N PHE A 204 60.43 -20.53 -63.60
CA PHE A 204 60.77 -21.95 -63.77
C PHE A 204 59.63 -22.79 -64.38
N VAL A 205 58.38 -22.30 -64.35
CA VAL A 205 57.21 -23.07 -64.81
C VAL A 205 56.22 -22.17 -65.57
N SER A 206 55.75 -22.62 -66.74
CA SER A 206 54.83 -21.89 -67.63
C SER A 206 53.39 -21.76 -67.10
N GLU A 207 52.95 -22.70 -66.26
CA GLU A 207 51.66 -22.68 -65.55
C GLU A 207 51.89 -22.66 -64.03
N ASN A 208 51.39 -21.63 -63.35
CA ASN A 208 51.71 -21.38 -61.95
C ASN A 208 50.78 -22.19 -61.02
N PRO A 209 51.26 -23.15 -60.21
CA PRO A 209 50.41 -24.02 -59.38
C PRO A 209 49.97 -23.39 -58.05
N ILE A 210 50.31 -22.12 -57.79
CA ILE A 210 50.08 -21.46 -56.50
C ILE A 210 48.75 -20.70 -56.52
N THR A 211 47.92 -20.95 -55.48
CA THR A 211 46.73 -20.14 -55.21
C THR A 211 47.15 -18.71 -54.88
N THR A 212 46.97 -17.79 -55.83
CA THR A 212 47.24 -16.35 -55.68
C THR A 212 45.96 -15.53 -55.48
N GLY A 213 44.81 -16.19 -55.33
CA GLY A 213 43.51 -15.56 -55.09
C GLY A 213 42.97 -15.77 -53.67
N PRO A 214 42.02 -14.93 -53.20
CA PRO A 214 41.35 -15.17 -51.93
C PRO A 214 40.67 -16.54 -51.99
N ALA A 215 41.05 -17.44 -51.08
CA ALA A 215 40.41 -18.75 -50.96
C ALA A 215 38.90 -18.54 -50.91
N GLN A 216 38.20 -18.99 -51.95
CA GLN A 216 36.75 -19.00 -51.99
C GLN A 216 36.26 -19.82 -50.79
N THR A 217 35.83 -19.13 -49.74
CA THR A 217 35.02 -19.74 -48.70
C THR A 217 33.70 -20.12 -49.35
N GLN A 218 33.62 -21.35 -49.86
CA GLN A 218 32.33 -21.95 -50.21
C GLN A 218 31.45 -21.89 -48.95
N PRO A 219 30.24 -21.31 -49.02
CA PRO A 219 29.32 -21.34 -47.90
C PRO A 219 29.01 -22.81 -47.55
N PRO A 220 28.86 -23.17 -46.26
CA PRO A 220 28.51 -24.53 -45.90
C PRO A 220 27.19 -24.88 -46.57
N VAL A 221 27.18 -25.98 -47.33
CA VAL A 221 25.97 -26.62 -47.82
C VAL A 221 25.05 -26.88 -46.63
N SER A 222 24.01 -26.07 -46.52
CA SER A 222 22.91 -26.26 -45.59
C SER A 222 22.31 -27.63 -45.86
N LYS A 223 22.68 -28.61 -45.03
CA LYS A 223 22.01 -29.91 -45.01
C LYS A 223 20.61 -29.66 -44.49
N THR A 224 19.69 -29.48 -45.43
CA THR A 224 18.25 -29.56 -45.22
C THR A 224 17.92 -30.91 -44.60
N ALA A 225 17.93 -30.99 -43.27
CA ALA A 225 17.32 -32.10 -42.56
C ALA A 225 15.83 -31.78 -42.38
N ARG A 226 15.05 -32.19 -43.38
CA ARG A 226 13.63 -32.53 -43.19
C ARG A 226 13.55 -33.67 -42.16
N ARG A 227 12.76 -33.48 -41.11
CA ARG A 227 11.96 -34.49 -40.39
C ARG A 227 11.06 -33.70 -39.41
N SER A 228 9.73 -33.64 -39.56
CA SER A 228 8.75 -34.73 -39.36
C SER A 228 9.06 -35.46 -38.05
N GLU A 229 8.31 -35.38 -36.96
CA GLU A 229 6.87 -35.24 -36.69
C GLU A 229 6.63 -34.43 -35.42
#